data_AF-A0A821AJ56-F1
#
_entry.id   AF-A0A821AJ56-F1
#
_cell.length_a   1.000
_cell.length_b   1.000
_cell.length_c   1.000
_cell.angle_alpha   90.00
_cell.angle_beta   90.00
_cell.angle_gamma   90.00
#
_symmetry.space_group_name_H-M   'P 1'
#
loop_
_entity.id
_entity.type
_entity.pdbx_description
1 polymer ?
#
loop_
_entity_poly.entity_id
_entity_poly.type
_entity_poly.pdbx_seq_one_letter_code
_entity_poly.pdbx_strand_id
1 'polypeptide(L)'
;MGQRAATNEVIGGVLNAMSDQHLYVRRDACEALGEMCKKAPTIEVINGLVNAMRDEDKYVRRSACEALGGIGKTAVTNDVIGGLLNAMRDEDEDVRRRASEVLGGMGEKAVTNEVINDLLNAMRDEYWFTRQHACEVIGELGEQVARIEVSVSLINAMRDKSKGVRDSAWKALEKMGEIAGTDEY
;
A
#
# COMPACT_ATOMS: atom_id res chain seq x y z
N MET A 1 -23.48 27.36 -1.41
CA MET A 1 -24.17 26.10 -1.76
C MET A 1 -23.50 25.00 -0.97
N GLY A 2 -24.27 24.32 -0.13
CA GLY A 2 -23.77 23.66 1.09
C GLY A 2 -23.09 22.31 0.85
N GLN A 3 -22.13 22.01 1.73
CA GLN A 3 -21.34 20.77 1.89
C GLN A 3 -22.12 19.44 1.89
N ARG A 4 -23.45 19.45 1.80
CA ARG A 4 -24.33 18.27 1.83
C ARG A 4 -24.66 17.67 0.45
N ALA A 5 -24.24 18.32 -0.65
CA ALA A 5 -24.52 17.90 -2.03
C ALA A 5 -23.35 17.20 -2.75
N ALA A 6 -22.28 16.81 -2.03
CA ALA A 6 -21.58 15.58 -2.41
C ALA A 6 -22.47 14.40 -1.99
N THR A 7 -23.68 14.37 -2.54
CA THR A 7 -24.76 13.46 -2.21
C THR A 7 -24.37 12.05 -2.66
N ASN A 8 -24.94 11.01 -2.05
CA ASN A 8 -24.75 9.62 -2.48
C ASN A 8 -24.96 9.43 -4.00
N GLU A 9 -25.77 10.28 -4.63
CA GLU A 9 -25.97 10.34 -6.07
C GLU A 9 -24.72 10.79 -6.85
N VAL A 10 -23.99 11.80 -6.35
CA VAL A 10 -22.72 12.23 -6.95
C VAL A 10 -21.67 11.12 -6.79
N ILE A 11 -21.57 10.53 -5.59
CA ILE A 11 -20.67 9.40 -5.34
C ILE A 11 -21.01 8.23 -6.28
N GLY A 12 -22.29 7.91 -6.44
CA GLY A 12 -22.76 6.88 -7.38
C GLY A 12 -22.42 7.20 -8.83
N GLY A 13 -22.58 8.45 -9.25
CA GLY A 13 -22.17 8.91 -10.58
C GLY A 13 -20.67 8.76 -10.84
N VAL A 14 -19.83 9.13 -9.87
CA VAL A 14 -18.37 8.99 -9.99
C VAL A 14 -17.95 7.51 -9.93
N LEU A 15 -18.60 6.68 -9.11
CA LEU A 15 -18.37 5.23 -9.11
C LEU A 15 -18.66 4.60 -10.47
N ASN A 16 -19.75 5.03 -11.14
CA ASN A 16 -20.04 4.56 -12.50
C ASN A 16 -18.96 4.98 -13.50
N ALA A 17 -18.40 6.19 -13.36
CA ALA A 17 -17.32 6.69 -14.21
C ALA A 17 -16.02 5.87 -14.08
N MET A 18 -15.83 5.09 -13.01
CA MET A 18 -14.71 4.16 -12.89
C MET A 18 -14.76 3.01 -13.90
N SER A 19 -15.89 2.79 -14.57
CA SER A 19 -16.06 1.78 -15.63
C SER A 19 -16.08 2.39 -17.04
N ASP A 20 -15.70 3.66 -17.19
CA ASP A 20 -15.71 4.35 -18.48
C ASP A 20 -14.67 3.76 -19.44
N GLN A 21 -14.95 3.81 -20.75
CA GLN A 21 -14.02 3.31 -21.77
C GLN A 21 -12.74 4.15 -21.85
N HIS A 22 -12.79 5.43 -21.50
CA HIS A 22 -11.63 6.31 -21.49
C HIS A 22 -10.89 6.27 -20.15
N LEU A 23 -9.61 5.89 -20.22
CA LEU A 23 -8.72 5.84 -19.06
C LEU A 23 -8.68 7.14 -18.24
N TYR A 24 -8.76 8.31 -18.89
CA TYR A 24 -8.74 9.60 -18.20
C TYR A 24 -9.97 9.80 -17.32
N VAL A 25 -11.14 9.33 -17.77
CA VAL A 25 -12.37 9.39 -16.99
C VAL A 25 -12.27 8.46 -15.77
N ARG A 26 -11.77 7.23 -15.97
CA ARG A 26 -11.54 6.27 -14.87
C ARG A 26 -10.55 6.82 -13.84
N ARG A 27 -9.43 7.38 -14.31
CA ARG A 27 -8.39 7.99 -13.47
C ARG A 27 -8.95 9.16 -12.65
N ASP A 28 -9.64 10.09 -13.31
CA ASP A 28 -10.21 11.28 -12.67
C ASP A 28 -11.31 10.88 -11.68
N ALA A 29 -12.04 9.78 -11.94
CA ALA A 29 -12.97 9.21 -10.97
C ALA A 29 -12.27 8.69 -9.71
N CYS A 30 -11.14 7.99 -9.83
CA CYS A 30 -10.34 7.59 -8.67
C CYS A 30 -9.87 8.79 -7.85
N GLU A 31 -9.31 9.81 -8.50
CA GLU A 31 -8.83 11.03 -7.84
C GLU A 31 -9.98 11.77 -7.12
N ALA A 32 -11.10 11.96 -7.81
CA ALA A 32 -12.28 12.61 -7.25
C ALA A 32 -12.82 11.86 -6.03
N LEU A 33 -12.93 10.53 -6.09
CA LEU A 33 -13.36 9.73 -4.94
C LEU A 33 -12.37 9.82 -3.78
N GLY A 34 -11.06 9.77 -4.07
CA GLY A 34 -10.01 9.96 -3.08
C GLY A 34 -10.19 11.26 -2.31
N GLU A 35 -10.42 12.38 -3.01
CA GLU A 35 -10.64 13.71 -2.41
C GLU A 35 -11.98 13.84 -1.69
N MET A 36 -13.07 13.37 -2.31
CA MET A 36 -14.43 13.48 -1.76
C MET A 36 -14.62 12.64 -0.50
N CYS A 37 -13.97 11.48 -0.44
CA CYS A 37 -14.21 10.47 0.59
C CYS A 37 -13.10 10.38 1.65
N LYS A 38 -12.13 11.31 1.67
CA LYS A 38 -10.99 11.29 2.62
C LYS A 38 -11.39 11.02 4.08
N LYS A 39 -12.51 11.60 4.53
CA LYS A 39 -12.95 11.55 5.94
C LYS A 39 -13.99 10.47 6.24
N ALA A 40 -14.70 9.99 5.22
CA ALA A 40 -15.82 9.06 5.39
C ALA A 40 -16.07 8.29 4.08
N PRO A 41 -15.18 7.35 3.72
CA PRO A 41 -15.41 6.49 2.57
C PRO A 41 -16.56 5.53 2.82
N THR A 42 -17.38 5.26 1.81
CA THR A 42 -18.32 4.15 1.85
C THR A 42 -17.60 2.86 1.42
N ILE A 43 -18.17 1.71 1.76
CA ILE A 43 -17.60 0.42 1.36
C ILE A 43 -17.56 0.25 -0.16
N GLU A 44 -18.54 0.82 -0.88
CA GLU A 44 -18.59 0.82 -2.33
C GLU A 44 -17.43 1.62 -2.94
N VAL A 45 -17.05 2.74 -2.31
CA VAL A 45 -15.89 3.54 -2.72
C VAL A 45 -14.59 2.75 -2.53
N ILE A 46 -14.43 2.11 -1.36
CA ILE A 46 -13.25 1.27 -1.11
C ILE A 46 -13.17 0.13 -2.13
N ASN A 47 -14.27 -0.59 -2.36
CA ASN A 47 -14.32 -1.69 -3.32
C ASN A 47 -14.05 -1.22 -4.76
N GLY A 48 -14.61 -0.08 -5.15
CA GLY A 48 -14.35 0.54 -6.46
C GLY A 48 -12.86 0.83 -6.66
N LEU A 49 -12.22 1.45 -5.66
CA LEU A 49 -10.78 1.74 -5.69
C LEU A 49 -9.93 0.46 -5.70
N VAL A 50 -10.32 -0.57 -4.93
CA VAL A 50 -9.64 -1.88 -4.96
C VAL A 50 -9.71 -2.52 -6.34
N ASN A 51 -10.85 -2.43 -7.03
CA ASN A 51 -10.97 -2.91 -8.40
C ASN A 51 -10.11 -2.10 -9.38
N ALA A 52 -10.06 -0.77 -9.23
CA ALA A 52 -9.25 0.10 -10.08
C ALA A 52 -7.72 -0.10 -9.90
N MET A 53 -7.26 -0.68 -8.79
CA MET A 53 -5.86 -1.13 -8.67
C MET A 53 -5.50 -2.26 -9.66
N ARG A 54 -6.49 -2.87 -10.33
CA ARG A 54 -6.31 -3.92 -11.34
C ARG A 54 -6.64 -3.44 -12.76
N ASP A 55 -6.80 -2.13 -12.95
CA ASP A 55 -7.09 -1.54 -14.26
C ASP A 55 -5.96 -1.83 -15.26
N GLU A 56 -6.30 -1.92 -16.55
CA GLU A 56 -5.33 -2.09 -17.63
C GLU A 56 -4.34 -0.92 -17.72
N ASP A 57 -4.79 0.30 -17.38
CA ASP A 57 -4.00 1.51 -17.48
C ASP A 57 -3.31 1.83 -16.15
N LYS A 58 -1.98 1.99 -16.22
CA LYS A 58 -1.13 2.27 -15.07
C LYS A 58 -1.47 3.57 -14.35
N TYR A 59 -1.98 4.59 -15.04
CA TYR A 59 -2.35 5.85 -14.38
C TYR A 59 -3.61 5.64 -13.54
N VAL A 60 -4.55 4.82 -13.99
CA VAL A 60 -5.72 4.44 -13.19
C VAL A 60 -5.30 3.62 -11.97
N ARG A 61 -4.45 2.60 -12.15
CA ARG A 61 -3.91 1.80 -11.02
C ARG A 61 -3.20 2.65 -9.97
N ARG A 62 -2.36 3.58 -10.43
CA ARG A 62 -1.65 4.53 -9.55
C ARG A 62 -2.64 5.44 -8.82
N SER A 63 -3.59 6.06 -9.53
CA SER A 63 -4.59 6.94 -8.93
C SER A 63 -5.46 6.22 -7.91
N ALA A 64 -5.77 4.94 -8.14
CA ALA A 64 -6.47 4.11 -7.16
C ALA A 64 -5.67 3.93 -5.85
N CYS A 65 -4.36 3.64 -5.97
CA CYS A 65 -3.47 3.58 -4.81
C CYS A 65 -3.39 4.93 -4.08
N GLU A 66 -3.22 6.03 -4.82
CA GLU A 66 -3.17 7.39 -4.27
C GLU A 66 -4.46 7.76 -3.53
N ALA A 67 -5.62 7.43 -4.10
CA ALA A 67 -6.92 7.68 -3.49
C ALA A 67 -7.07 6.90 -2.17
N LEU A 68 -6.70 5.62 -2.13
CA LEU A 68 -6.71 4.82 -0.90
C LEU A 68 -5.75 5.38 0.16
N GLY A 69 -4.56 5.85 -0.24
CA GLY A 69 -3.63 6.54 0.65
C GLY A 69 -4.18 7.86 1.19
N GLY A 70 -4.87 8.64 0.35
CA GLY A 70 -5.52 9.90 0.73
C GLY A 70 -6.69 9.71 1.69
N ILE A 71 -7.41 8.59 1.59
CA ILE A 71 -8.42 8.15 2.56
C ILE A 71 -7.76 7.70 3.87
N GLY A 72 -6.62 7.01 3.77
CA GLY A 72 -5.77 6.66 4.91
C GLY A 72 -6.37 5.57 5.79
N LYS A 73 -6.26 5.72 7.13
CA LYS A 73 -6.56 4.66 8.11
C LYS A 73 -8.01 4.15 8.14
N THR A 74 -8.93 4.82 7.45
CA THR A 74 -10.33 4.41 7.30
C THR A 74 -10.53 3.45 6.11
N ALA A 75 -9.59 3.41 5.16
CA ALA A 75 -9.60 2.46 4.04
C ALA A 75 -9.03 1.09 4.39
N VAL A 76 -8.36 0.94 5.54
CA VAL A 76 -7.62 -0.28 5.88
C VAL A 76 -8.58 -1.46 6.03
N THR A 77 -8.54 -2.34 5.03
CA THR A 77 -9.28 -3.61 4.94
C THR A 77 -8.35 -4.65 4.34
N ASN A 78 -8.65 -5.94 4.51
CA ASN A 78 -7.84 -7.01 3.94
C ASN A 78 -7.75 -6.91 2.40
N ASP A 79 -8.84 -6.53 1.73
CA ASP A 79 -8.86 -6.36 0.27
C ASP A 79 -7.97 -5.22 -0.20
N VAL A 80 -7.96 -4.11 0.55
CA VAL A 80 -7.05 -2.98 0.28
C VAL A 80 -5.60 -3.39 0.47
N ILE A 81 -5.29 -4.08 1.58
CA ILE A 81 -3.91 -4.52 1.85
C ILE A 81 -3.46 -5.52 0.79
N GLY A 82 -4.27 -6.54 0.47
CA GLY A 82 -3.96 -7.52 -0.56
C GLY A 82 -3.81 -6.89 -1.95
N GLY A 83 -4.62 -5.87 -2.27
CA GLY A 83 -4.47 -5.11 -3.50
C GLY A 83 -3.16 -4.31 -3.57
N LEU A 84 -2.77 -3.65 -2.47
CA LEU A 84 -1.50 -2.92 -2.39
C LEU A 84 -0.29 -3.86 -2.44
N LEU A 85 -0.32 -5.00 -1.77
CA LEU A 85 0.73 -6.03 -1.83
C LEU A 85 0.92 -6.55 -3.27
N ASN A 86 -0.16 -6.71 -4.02
CA ASN A 86 -0.09 -7.05 -5.44
C ASN A 86 0.48 -5.90 -6.28
N ALA A 87 0.06 -4.65 -6.02
CA ALA A 87 0.54 -3.47 -6.73
C ALA A 87 2.04 -3.18 -6.46
N MET A 88 2.62 -3.65 -5.36
CA MET A 88 4.08 -3.62 -5.15
C MET A 88 4.87 -4.48 -6.17
N ARG A 89 4.19 -5.39 -6.87
CA ARG A 89 4.74 -6.23 -7.95
C ARG A 89 4.30 -5.76 -9.34
N ASP A 90 3.67 -4.58 -9.44
CA ASP A 90 3.21 -4.04 -10.71
C ASP A 90 4.35 -3.86 -11.72
N GLU A 91 4.04 -3.93 -13.01
CA GLU A 91 5.01 -3.68 -14.09
C GLU A 91 5.49 -2.22 -14.09
N ASP A 92 4.63 -1.28 -13.70
CA ASP A 92 4.94 0.15 -13.69
C ASP A 92 5.56 0.59 -12.36
N GLU A 93 6.67 1.31 -12.46
CA GLU A 93 7.45 1.74 -11.29
C GLU A 93 6.71 2.73 -10.39
N ASP A 94 5.89 3.62 -10.96
CA ASP A 94 5.15 4.59 -10.17
C ASP A 94 4.04 3.91 -9.36
N VAL A 95 3.40 2.88 -9.93
CA VAL A 95 2.41 2.06 -9.23
C VAL A 95 3.07 1.32 -8.06
N ARG A 96 4.20 0.65 -8.30
CA ARG A 96 4.95 -0.07 -7.24
C ARG A 96 5.33 0.85 -6.08
N ARG A 97 5.98 1.98 -6.39
CA ARG A 97 6.42 2.95 -5.38
C ARG A 97 5.23 3.43 -4.55
N ARG A 98 4.13 3.80 -5.23
CA ARG A 98 2.96 4.31 -4.54
C ARG A 98 2.32 3.26 -3.65
N ALA A 99 2.21 2.02 -4.10
CA ALA A 99 1.66 0.94 -3.31
C ALA A 99 2.45 0.73 -2.01
N SER A 100 3.78 0.75 -2.07
CA SER A 100 4.65 0.65 -0.90
C SER A 100 4.48 1.82 0.07
N GLU A 101 4.48 3.05 -0.43
CA GLU A 101 4.27 4.25 0.39
C GLU A 101 2.93 4.20 1.12
N VAL A 102 1.86 3.81 0.41
CA VAL A 102 0.52 3.73 0.98
C VAL A 102 0.43 2.62 2.02
N LEU A 103 0.95 1.43 1.73
CA LEU A 103 0.95 0.32 2.68
C LEU A 103 1.74 0.65 3.95
N GLY A 104 2.92 1.24 3.82
CA GLY A 104 3.72 1.73 4.96
C GLY A 104 2.99 2.81 5.77
N GLY A 105 2.26 3.71 5.10
CA GLY A 105 1.48 4.78 5.71
C GLY A 105 0.20 4.34 6.43
N MET A 106 -0.26 3.10 6.25
CA MET A 106 -1.47 2.59 6.93
C MET A 106 -1.28 2.37 8.43
N GLY A 107 -0.02 2.19 8.87
CA GLY A 107 0.35 1.99 10.27
C GLY A 107 -0.27 0.73 10.88
N GLU A 108 -0.54 0.78 12.19
CA GLU A 108 -0.82 -0.41 13.04
C GLU A 108 -1.95 -1.30 12.54
N LYS A 109 -2.97 -0.70 11.91
CA LYS A 109 -4.10 -1.46 11.36
C LYS A 109 -3.71 -2.41 10.23
N ALA A 110 -2.61 -2.13 9.51
CA ALA A 110 -2.08 -3.02 8.48
C ALA A 110 -1.16 -4.10 9.05
N VAL A 111 -0.76 -4.02 10.33
CA VAL A 111 0.19 -4.95 10.94
C VAL A 111 -0.55 -6.20 11.43
N THR A 112 -0.81 -7.12 10.50
CA THR A 112 -1.31 -8.47 10.80
C THR A 112 -0.23 -9.51 10.50
N ASN A 113 -0.36 -10.69 11.09
CA ASN A 113 0.57 -11.80 10.80
C ASN A 113 0.55 -12.19 9.31
N GLU A 114 -0.59 -12.07 8.65
CA GLU A 114 -0.72 -12.32 7.20
C GLU A 114 0.12 -11.32 6.40
N VAL A 115 -0.02 -10.02 6.69
CA VAL A 115 0.74 -8.96 6.02
C VAL A 115 2.24 -9.10 6.26
N ILE A 116 2.63 -9.43 7.48
CA ILE A 116 4.04 -9.68 7.80
C ILE A 116 4.57 -10.87 6.99
N ASN A 117 3.85 -11.98 6.94
CA ASN A 117 4.25 -13.14 6.15
C ASN A 117 4.37 -12.80 4.66
N ASP A 118 3.44 -12.01 4.11
CA ASP A 118 3.48 -11.59 2.71
C ASP A 118 4.67 -10.66 2.42
N LEU A 119 4.99 -9.74 3.32
CA LEU A 119 6.18 -8.90 3.21
C LEU A 119 7.47 -9.73 3.28
N LEU A 120 7.55 -10.71 4.19
CA LEU A 120 8.70 -11.62 4.28
C LEU A 120 8.85 -12.49 3.03
N ASN A 121 7.74 -12.90 2.41
CA ASN A 121 7.75 -13.59 1.12
C ASN A 121 8.22 -12.65 -0.01
N ALA A 122 7.75 -11.40 -0.03
CA ALA A 122 8.16 -10.39 -1.00
C ALA A 122 9.65 -10.03 -0.91
N MET A 123 10.26 -10.12 0.28
CA MET A 123 11.73 -10.00 0.45
C MET A 123 12.53 -11.12 -0.22
N ARG A 124 11.88 -12.18 -0.71
CA ARG A 124 12.51 -13.32 -1.40
C ARG A 124 12.11 -13.40 -2.87
N ASP A 125 11.41 -12.38 -3.37
CA ASP A 125 10.93 -12.29 -4.74
C ASP A 125 12.09 -12.26 -5.75
N GLU A 126 11.87 -12.76 -6.96
CA GLU A 126 12.90 -12.79 -8.01
C GLU A 126 13.32 -11.37 -8.44
N TYR A 127 12.38 -10.43 -8.44
CA TYR A 127 12.61 -9.06 -8.84
C TYR A 127 13.19 -8.24 -7.69
N TRP A 128 14.31 -7.57 -7.97
CA TRP A 128 15.00 -6.78 -6.96
C TRP A 128 14.16 -5.62 -6.41
N PHE A 129 13.29 -5.04 -7.23
CA PHE A 129 12.44 -3.93 -6.81
C PHE A 129 11.36 -4.41 -5.82
N THR A 130 10.79 -5.60 -6.00
CA THR A 130 9.82 -6.17 -5.06
C THR A 130 10.47 -6.39 -3.70
N ARG A 131 11.69 -6.96 -3.69
CA ARG A 131 12.46 -7.15 -2.45
C ARG A 131 12.79 -5.83 -1.76
N GLN A 132 13.14 -4.81 -2.54
CA GLN A 132 13.45 -3.48 -2.02
C GLN A 132 12.22 -2.86 -1.37
N HIS A 133 11.11 -2.83 -2.11
CA HIS A 133 9.83 -2.29 -1.64
C HIS A 133 9.31 -3.01 -0.40
N ALA A 134 9.50 -4.32 -0.29
CA ALA A 134 9.17 -5.06 0.94
C ALA A 134 9.99 -4.56 2.14
N CYS A 135 11.28 -4.32 1.97
CA CYS A 135 12.12 -3.74 3.02
C CYS A 135 11.68 -2.31 3.37
N GLU A 136 11.34 -1.49 2.36
CA GLU A 136 10.84 -0.12 2.57
C GLU A 136 9.56 -0.11 3.40
N VAL A 137 8.56 -0.95 3.04
CA VAL A 137 7.31 -1.07 3.80
C VAL A 137 7.57 -1.50 5.24
N ILE A 138 8.41 -2.52 5.44
CA ILE A 138 8.79 -2.97 6.80
C ILE A 138 9.41 -1.81 7.59
N GLY A 139 10.29 -1.03 6.96
CA GLY A 139 10.87 0.15 7.58
C GLY A 139 9.84 1.22 7.93
N GLU A 140 8.87 1.51 7.06
CA GLU A 140 7.80 2.48 7.36
C GLU A 140 6.84 1.99 8.46
N LEU A 141 6.60 0.69 8.57
CA LEU A 141 5.84 0.10 9.68
C LEU A 141 6.64 0.15 11.00
N GLY A 142 7.98 0.12 10.92
CA GLY A 142 8.89 0.38 12.04
C GLY A 142 8.74 -0.61 13.19
N GLU A 143 8.78 -0.11 14.43
CA GLU A 143 8.69 -0.91 15.66
C GLU A 143 7.47 -1.84 15.71
N GLN A 144 6.38 -1.53 15.00
CA GLN A 144 5.15 -2.33 15.00
C GLN A 144 5.35 -3.71 14.37
N VAL A 145 6.32 -3.84 13.47
CA VAL A 145 6.70 -5.11 12.84
C VAL A 145 7.90 -5.78 13.51
N ALA A 146 8.43 -5.22 14.61
CA ALA A 146 9.63 -5.72 15.28
C ALA A 146 9.43 -7.12 15.87
N ARG A 147 9.84 -8.14 15.11
CA ARG A 147 9.82 -9.56 15.47
C ARG A 147 11.11 -10.21 15.00
N ILE A 148 11.50 -11.31 15.65
CA ILE A 148 12.77 -12.00 15.39
C ILE A 148 12.89 -12.45 13.93
N GLU A 149 11.81 -12.96 13.35
CA GLU A 149 11.75 -13.43 11.96
C GLU A 149 11.89 -12.28 10.94
N VAL A 150 11.40 -11.08 11.29
CA VAL A 150 11.54 -9.88 10.46
C VAL A 150 12.98 -9.39 10.50
N SER A 151 13.58 -9.30 11.70
CA SER A 151 14.99 -8.93 11.85
C SER A 151 15.93 -9.89 11.11
N VAL A 152 15.72 -11.22 11.25
CA VAL A 152 16.51 -12.22 10.54
C VAL A 152 16.38 -12.06 9.02
N SER A 153 15.17 -11.78 8.52
CA SER A 153 14.96 -11.58 7.08
C SER A 153 15.64 -10.31 6.57
N LEU A 154 15.61 -9.21 7.33
CA LEU A 154 16.31 -7.98 6.97
C LEU A 154 17.84 -8.14 7.00
N ILE A 155 18.39 -8.84 8.00
CA ILE A 155 19.82 -9.18 8.07
C ILE A 155 20.25 -9.98 6.82
N ASN A 156 19.40 -10.90 6.34
CA ASN A 156 19.67 -11.62 5.10
C ASN A 156 19.60 -10.69 3.87
N ALA A 157 18.62 -9.78 3.81
CA ALA A 157 18.47 -8.81 2.72
C ALA A 157 19.62 -7.79 2.64
N MET A 158 20.34 -7.54 3.74
CA MET A 158 21.58 -6.76 3.71
C MET A 158 22.70 -7.39 2.86
N ARG A 159 22.57 -8.67 2.50
CA ARG A 159 23.50 -9.40 1.62
C ARG A 159 22.97 -9.54 0.19
N ASP A 160 21.87 -8.86 -0.14
CA ASP A 160 21.24 -8.95 -1.45
C ASP A 160 22.16 -8.43 -2.57
N LYS A 161 21.98 -8.98 -3.78
CA LYS A 161 22.72 -8.57 -4.99
C LYS A 161 22.47 -7.11 -5.35
N SER A 162 21.24 -6.62 -5.14
CA SER A 162 20.86 -5.23 -5.42
C SER A 162 21.27 -4.30 -4.29
N LYS A 163 21.92 -3.19 -4.66
CA LYS A 163 22.27 -2.13 -3.70
C LYS A 163 21.02 -1.54 -3.03
N GLY A 164 19.95 -1.30 -3.80
CA GLY A 164 18.72 -0.71 -3.27
C GLY A 164 18.06 -1.58 -2.20
N VAL A 165 18.10 -2.91 -2.36
CA VAL A 165 17.62 -3.86 -1.35
C VAL A 165 18.48 -3.79 -0.09
N ARG A 166 19.81 -3.80 -0.22
CA ARG A 166 20.72 -3.69 0.93
C ARG A 166 20.51 -2.40 1.72
N ASP A 167 20.43 -1.27 1.02
CA ASP A 167 20.25 0.05 1.63
C ASP A 167 18.89 0.15 2.34
N SER A 168 17.83 -0.42 1.75
CA SER A 168 16.49 -0.43 2.33
C SER A 168 16.40 -1.37 3.54
N ALA A 169 17.06 -2.53 3.48
CA ALA A 169 17.11 -3.47 4.59
C ALA A 169 17.82 -2.86 5.82
N TRP A 170 18.93 -2.13 5.60
CA TRP A 170 19.62 -1.41 6.65
C TRP A 170 18.72 -0.35 7.31
N LYS A 171 18.10 0.51 6.50
CA LYS A 171 17.19 1.55 7.00
C LYS A 171 15.99 0.96 7.74
N ALA A 172 15.46 -0.16 7.27
CA ALA A 172 14.34 -0.83 7.91
C ALA A 172 14.71 -1.39 9.28
N LEU A 173 15.91 -1.99 9.43
CA LEU A 173 16.42 -2.41 10.74
C LEU A 173 16.57 -1.23 11.70
N GLU A 174 17.11 -0.11 11.21
CA GLU A 174 17.24 1.11 12.01
C GLU A 174 15.88 1.62 12.50
N LYS A 175 14.87 1.67 11.62
CA LYS A 175 13.50 2.10 11.96
C LYS A 175 12.72 1.10 12.84
N MET A 176 13.03 -0.19 12.75
CA MET A 176 12.43 -1.23 13.60
C MET A 176 12.89 -1.14 15.06
N GLY A 177 14.07 -0.56 15.31
CA GLY A 177 14.68 -0.52 16.63
C GLY A 177 15.12 -1.90 17.14
N GLU A 178 15.51 -1.95 18.41
CA GLU A 178 15.79 -3.21 19.09
C GLU A 178 14.47 -3.94 19.37
N ILE A 179 14.47 -5.27 19.20
CA ILE A 179 13.34 -6.09 19.65
C ILE A 179 13.33 -5.98 21.19
N ALA A 180 12.34 -5.27 21.75
CA ALA A 180 12.13 -5.20 23.19
C ALA A 180 11.81 -6.62 23.70
N GLY A 181 12.83 -7.36 24.13
CA GLY A 181 12.66 -8.74 24.59
C GLY A 181 13.91 -9.62 24.69
N THR A 182 15.14 -9.08 24.60
CA THR A 182 16.36 -9.90 24.82
C THR A 182 16.82 -9.97 26.28
N ASP A 183 16.07 -9.40 27.22
CA ASP A 183 16.38 -9.43 28.66
C ASP A 183 15.67 -10.57 29.43
N GLU A 184 15.51 -11.74 28.81
CA GLU A 184 15.13 -12.97 29.54
C GLU A 184 16.00 -14.16 29.11
N TYR A 185 17.22 -14.24 29.66
CA TYR A 185 17.90 -15.51 29.99
C TYR A 185 18.92 -15.30 31.12
#